data_AF-A0AAD5MD83-F1
#
_entry.id   AF-A0AAD5MD83-F1
#
_cell.length_a   1.000
_cell.length_b   1.000
_cell.length_c   1.000
_cell.angle_alpha   90.00
_cell.angle_beta   90.00
_cell.angle_gamma   90.00
#
_symmetry.space_group_name_H-M   'P 1'
#
loop_
_entity.id
_entity.type
_entity.pdbx_description
1 polymer ?
#
loop_
_entity_poly.entity_id
_entity_poly.type
_entity_poly.pdbx_seq_one_letter_code
_entity_poly.pdbx_strand_id
1 'polypeptide(L)'
;MELNREQKRLLMLHEYKEFKAGNEGLSDKPRSGRPRGVVRQAVLDRVKECPSLSSRMLGDEFDCDQKTILTILHEAGLRSLIDSEE
;
A
#
# COMPACT_ATOMS: atom_id res chain seq x y z
N MET A 1 -27.48 -10.20 6.73
CA MET A 1 -27.65 -11.13 5.59
C MET A 1 -27.08 -12.47 6.02
N GLU A 2 -27.89 -13.53 6.01
CA GLU A 2 -27.43 -14.87 6.37
C GLU A 2 -26.89 -15.57 5.11
N LEU A 3 -25.71 -16.19 5.20
CA LEU A 3 -25.16 -16.96 4.08
C LEU A 3 -25.99 -18.21 3.81
N ASN A 4 -26.14 -18.53 2.52
CA ASN A 4 -26.86 -19.73 2.11
C ASN A 4 -26.04 -21.00 2.42
N ARG A 5 -26.71 -22.16 2.32
CA ARG A 5 -26.14 -23.46 2.68
C ARG A 5 -24.92 -23.84 1.83
N GLU A 6 -24.90 -23.44 0.56
CA GLU A 6 -23.78 -23.70 -0.35
C GLU A 6 -22.57 -22.82 -0.04
N GLN A 7 -22.79 -21.55 0.25
CA GLN A 7 -21.73 -20.62 0.65
C GLN A 7 -21.09 -21.05 1.98
N LYS A 8 -21.91 -21.47 2.97
CA LYS A 8 -21.43 -22.05 4.23
C LYS A 8 -20.57 -23.30 3.99
N ARG A 9 -20.98 -24.16 3.04
CA ARG A 9 -20.22 -25.37 2.65
C ARG A 9 -18.89 -25.02 1.98
N LEU A 10 -18.87 -24.04 1.07
CA LEU A 10 -17.66 -23.61 0.38
C LEU A 10 -16.65 -22.99 1.35
N LEU A 11 -17.12 -22.19 2.30
CA LEU A 11 -16.27 -21.55 3.31
C LEU A 11 -15.61 -22.62 4.21
N MET A 12 -16.37 -23.60 4.68
CA MET A 12 -15.85 -24.71 5.47
C MET A 12 -14.84 -25.58 4.70
N LEU A 13 -15.08 -25.84 3.40
CA LEU A 13 -14.13 -26.58 2.57
C LEU A 13 -12.82 -25.82 2.36
N HIS A 14 -12.87 -24.49 2.25
CA HIS A 14 -11.68 -23.66 2.14
C HIS A 14 -10.87 -23.68 3.44
N GLU A 15 -11.52 -23.50 4.59
CA GLU A 15 -10.88 -23.59 5.92
C GLU A 15 -10.23 -24.97 6.14
N TYR A 16 -10.91 -26.05 5.74
CA TYR A 16 -10.36 -27.40 5.84
C TYR A 16 -9.12 -27.61 4.97
N LYS A 17 -9.06 -26.98 3.79
CA LYS A 17 -7.89 -27.04 2.91
C LYS A 17 -6.70 -26.30 3.50
N GLU A 18 -6.91 -25.09 4.04
CA GLU A 18 -5.85 -24.32 4.71
C GLU A 18 -5.34 -25.05 5.96
N PHE A 19 -6.24 -25.66 6.74
CA PHE A 19 -5.88 -26.49 7.90
C PHE A 19 -5.01 -27.69 7.50
N LYS A 20 -5.38 -28.43 6.44
CA LYS A 20 -4.55 -29.52 5.91
C LYS A 20 -3.19 -29.07 5.38
N ALA A 21 -3.07 -27.81 4.96
CA ALA A 21 -1.81 -27.23 4.53
C ALA A 21 -0.90 -26.81 5.70
N GLY A 22 -1.31 -27.07 6.96
CA GLY A 22 -0.56 -26.69 8.16
C GLY A 22 -0.69 -25.21 8.52
N ASN A 23 -1.63 -24.49 7.89
CA ASN A 23 -1.88 -23.09 8.17
C ASN A 23 -2.95 -22.98 9.27
N GLU A 24 -2.52 -23.08 10.53
CA GLU A 24 -3.39 -23.02 11.72
C GLU A 24 -3.83 -21.59 12.09
N GLY A 25 -3.34 -20.60 11.36
CA GLY A 25 -3.67 -19.19 11.58
C GLY A 25 -5.12 -18.87 11.20
N LEU A 26 -5.97 -18.64 12.21
CA LEU A 26 -7.33 -18.11 12.04
C LEU A 26 -7.37 -16.60 11.70
N SER A 27 -6.21 -15.97 11.51
CA SER A 27 -6.15 -14.56 11.14
C SER A 27 -6.45 -14.37 9.66
N ASP A 28 -7.31 -13.39 9.37
CA ASP A 28 -7.52 -12.89 8.02
C ASP A 28 -6.17 -12.58 7.36
N LYS A 29 -6.01 -13.00 6.09
CA LYS A 29 -4.91 -12.51 5.25
C LYS A 29 -4.96 -10.98 5.25
N PRO A 30 -3.81 -10.29 5.28
CA PRO A 30 -3.79 -8.84 5.26
C PRO A 30 -4.65 -8.36 4.11
N ARG A 31 -5.68 -7.56 4.43
CA ARG A 31 -6.60 -7.02 3.43
C ARG A 31 -5.76 -6.28 2.38
N SER A 32 -5.94 -6.62 1.12
CA SER A 32 -5.28 -5.89 0.04
C SER A 32 -5.82 -4.47 0.03
N GLY A 33 -5.07 -3.53 0.61
CA GLY A 33 -5.31 -2.11 0.39
C GLY A 33 -5.06 -1.75 -1.06
N ARG A 34 -5.41 -0.51 -1.46
CA ARG A 34 -5.00 0.05 -2.75
C ARG A 34 -3.48 -0.17 -2.93
N PRO A 35 -2.98 -0.63 -4.08
CA PRO A 35 -1.55 -0.91 -4.27
C PRO A 35 -0.73 0.39 -4.17
N ARG A 36 -0.32 0.75 -2.95
CA ARG A 36 0.49 1.94 -2.64
C ARG A 36 1.98 1.71 -2.95
N GLY A 37 2.42 0.46 -2.98
CA GLY A 37 3.84 0.11 -3.15
C GLY A 37 4.44 0.54 -4.48
N VAL A 38 3.69 0.45 -5.58
CA VAL A 38 4.17 0.82 -6.92
C VAL A 38 4.35 2.35 -7.03
N VAL A 39 3.40 3.13 -6.50
CA VAL A 39 3.48 4.60 -6.46
C VAL A 39 4.62 5.06 -5.56
N ARG A 40 4.82 4.39 -4.41
CA ARG A 40 5.91 4.71 -3.47
C ARG A 40 7.28 4.63 -4.14
N GLN A 41 7.58 3.52 -4.82
CA GLN A 41 8.91 3.33 -5.41
C GLN A 41 9.16 4.35 -6.55
N ALA A 42 8.17 4.58 -7.41
CA ALA A 42 8.28 5.53 -8.50
C ALA A 42 8.52 6.97 -8.00
N VAL A 43 7.82 7.40 -6.94
CA VAL A 43 8.05 8.70 -6.30
C VAL A 43 9.48 8.82 -5.76
N LEU A 44 10.00 7.78 -5.11
CA LEU A 44 11.36 7.79 -4.55
C LEU A 44 12.44 7.81 -5.62
N ASP A 45 12.26 7.07 -6.72
CA ASP A 45 13.21 7.07 -7.82
C ASP A 45 13.21 8.43 -8.53
N ARG A 46 12.04 9.06 -8.68
CA ARG A 46 11.92 10.41 -9.24
C ARG A 46 12.62 11.48 -8.40
N VAL A 47 12.49 11.40 -7.07
CA VAL A 47 13.18 12.31 -6.14
C VAL A 47 14.69 12.13 -6.19
N LYS A 48 15.19 10.91 -6.41
CA LYS A 48 16.64 10.67 -6.60
C LYS A 48 17.16 11.22 -7.92
N GLU A 49 16.37 11.12 -8.99
CA GLU A 49 16.75 11.69 -10.30
C GLU A 49 16.74 13.23 -10.28
N CYS A 50 15.78 13.82 -9.58
CA CYS A 50 15.57 15.27 -9.54
C CYS A 50 15.24 15.72 -8.11
N PRO A 51 16.26 15.96 -7.26
CA PRO A 51 16.06 16.29 -5.84
C PRO A 51 15.45 17.69 -5.63
N SER A 52 15.41 18.54 -6.65
CA SER A 52 14.79 19.88 -6.61
C SER A 52 13.27 19.89 -6.83
N LEU A 53 12.66 18.74 -7.12
CA LEU A 53 11.21 18.67 -7.33
C LEU A 53 10.44 18.86 -6.02
N SER A 54 9.50 19.80 -6.02
CA SER A 54 8.62 20.02 -4.87
C SER A 54 7.61 18.87 -4.72
N SER A 55 7.15 18.66 -3.48
CA SER A 55 6.10 17.69 -3.16
C SER A 55 4.80 17.94 -3.94
N ARG A 56 4.54 19.19 -4.33
CA ARG A 56 3.38 19.57 -5.16
C ARG A 56 3.53 19.09 -6.60
N MET A 57 4.71 19.31 -7.21
CA MET A 57 4.98 18.85 -8.58
C MET A 57 4.94 17.33 -8.70
N LEU A 58 5.45 16.61 -7.70
CA LEU A 58 5.33 15.15 -7.63
C LEU A 58 3.87 14.71 -7.50
N GLY A 59 3.04 15.46 -6.77
CA GLY A 59 1.60 15.18 -6.68
C GLY A 59 0.92 15.27 -8.05
N ASP A 60 1.23 16.31 -8.80
CA ASP A 60 0.71 16.53 -10.15
C ASP A 60 1.24 15.47 -11.15
N GLU A 61 2.51 15.07 -11.05
CA GLU A 61 3.14 14.06 -11.92
C GLU A 61 2.59 12.64 -11.70
N PHE A 62 2.28 12.29 -10.45
CA PHE A 62 1.78 10.97 -10.07
C PHE A 62 0.26 10.90 -9.85
N ASP A 63 -0.48 11.96 -10.21
CA ASP A 63 -1.93 12.11 -10.03
C ASP A 63 -2.37 11.71 -8.60
N CYS A 64 -1.69 12.26 -7.61
CA CYS A 64 -1.95 11.94 -6.21
C CYS A 64 -1.82 13.14 -5.29
N ASP A 65 -2.60 13.14 -4.20
CA ASP A 65 -2.58 14.23 -3.24
C ASP A 65 -1.17 14.48 -2.69
N GLN A 66 -0.79 15.75 -2.56
CA GLN A 66 0.46 16.18 -1.93
C GLN A 66 0.71 15.51 -0.56
N LYS A 67 -0.35 15.29 0.23
CA LYS A 67 -0.26 14.57 1.52
C LYS A 67 0.25 13.13 1.37
N THR A 68 -0.11 12.48 0.28
CA THR A 68 0.35 11.12 -0.05
C THR A 68 1.84 11.13 -0.36
N ILE A 69 2.29 12.08 -1.18
CA ILE A 69 3.72 12.29 -1.48
C ILE A 69 4.51 12.57 -0.21
N LEU A 70 4.05 13.50 0.64
CA LEU A 70 4.71 13.84 1.90
C LEU A 70 4.82 12.63 2.84
N THR A 71 3.80 11.77 2.88
CA THR A 71 3.81 10.55 3.68
C THR A 71 4.85 9.56 3.15
N ILE A 72 4.89 9.35 1.83
CA ILE A 72 5.89 8.50 1.16
C ILE A 72 7.31 8.97 1.44
N LEU A 73 7.56 10.28 1.35
CA LEU A 73 8.87 10.88 1.59
C LEU A 73 9.29 10.79 3.06
N HIS A 74 8.34 11.01 3.98
CA HIS A 74 8.58 10.88 5.41
C HIS A 74 8.92 9.45 5.80
N GLU A 75 8.17 8.46 5.30
CA GLU A 75 8.46 7.04 5.51
C GLU A 75 9.81 6.60 4.91
N ALA A 76 10.32 7.33 3.91
CA ALA A 76 11.62 7.06 3.30
C ALA A 76 12.78 7.86 3.91
N GLY A 77 12.50 8.78 4.85
CA GLY A 77 13.52 9.63 5.46
C GLY A 77 14.04 10.76 4.54
N LEU A 78 13.33 11.08 3.45
CA LEU A 78 13.75 12.08 2.44
C LEU A 78 13.05 13.43 2.61
N ARG A 79 12.37 13.67 3.73
CA ARG A 79 11.59 14.89 3.93
C ARG A 79 12.42 16.17 3.91
N SER A 80 13.64 16.13 4.43
CA SER A 80 14.56 17.28 4.47
C SER A 80 15.13 17.67 3.11
N LEU A 81 15.09 16.78 2.11
CA LEU A 81 15.66 17.06 0.78
C LEU A 81 14.80 18.02 -0.06
N ILE A 82 13.51 18.12 0.24
CA ILE A 82 12.55 18.89 -0.56
C ILE A 82 12.13 20.19 0.13
N ASP A 83 12.22 20.25 1.46
CA ASP A 83 11.87 21.44 2.26
C ASP A 83 13.09 22.37 2.51
N SER A 84 14.17 22.28 1.72
CA SER A 84 15.41 23.07 1.90
C SER A 84 15.33 24.54 1.43
N GLU A 85 14.14 25.12 1.28
CA GLU A 85 13.98 26.57 1.10
C GLU A 85 13.37 27.20 2.36
N GLU A 86 14.20 27.36 3.40
CA GLU A 86 14.07 28.47 4.36
C GLU A 86 15.45 28.87 4.91
#